data_AF-A0A401J2M1-F1
#
_entry.id   AF-A0A401J2M1-F1
#
_cell.length_a   1.000
_cell.length_b   1.000
_cell.length_c   1.000
_cell.angle_alpha   90.00
_cell.angle_beta   90.00
_cell.angle_gamma   90.00
#
_symmetry.space_group_name_H-M   'P 1'
#
loop_
_entity.id
_entity.type
_entity.pdbx_description
1 polymer ?
#
loop_
_entity_poly.entity_id
_entity_poly.type
_entity_poly.pdbx_seq_one_letter_code
_entity_poly.pdbx_strand_id
1 'polypeptide(L)'
;MRQLDNNREQFRRGNALAVQFVTLLGGKDVSALDKWLEQATDSELSSFAGGITRDIDAVRGGITTRWTTSPVEGQISRVKAIKRQMYGRANYQLLRQRVLLAA
;
A
#
# COMPACT_ATOMS: atom_id res chain seq x y z
N MET A 1 1.62 35.60 5.04
CA MET A 1 1.11 35.12 3.73
C MET A 1 2.07 34.12 3.05
N ARG A 2 3.34 34.44 2.77
CA ARG A 2 4.30 33.53 2.11
C ARG A 2 4.42 32.10 2.68
N GLN A 3 4.35 31.91 4.00
CA GLN A 3 4.42 30.58 4.62
C GLN A 3 3.21 29.68 4.32
N LEU A 4 2.02 30.26 4.15
CA LEU A 4 0.81 29.51 3.83
C LEU A 4 0.81 29.08 2.35
N ASP A 5 1.35 29.92 1.47
CA ASP A 5 1.49 29.62 0.04
C ASP A 5 2.52 28.51 -0.20
N ASN A 6 3.66 28.55 0.52
CA ASN A 6 4.66 27.48 0.46
C ASN A 6 4.11 26.13 0.93
N ASN A 7 3.33 26.11 2.01
CA ASN A 7 2.76 24.88 2.54
C ASN A 7 1.68 24.29 1.62
N ARG A 8 0.90 25.16 0.93
CA ARG A 8 -0.04 24.72 -0.11
C ARG A 8 0.66 24.11 -1.32
N GLU A 9 1.79 24.69 -1.73
CA GLU A 9 2.55 24.18 -2.87
C GLU A 9 3.23 22.85 -2.56
N GLN A 10 3.80 22.72 -1.37
CA GLN A 10 4.29 21.47 -0.79
C GLN A 10 3.22 20.37 -0.82
N PHE A 11 2.03 20.66 -0.27
CA PHE A 11 0.92 19.69 -0.28
C PHE A 11 0.47 19.31 -1.70
N ARG A 12 0.43 20.27 -2.64
CA ARG A 12 0.11 20.00 -4.04
C ARG A 12 1.14 19.09 -4.70
N ARG A 13 2.42 19.34 -4.48
CA ARG A 13 3.53 18.52 -4.98
C ARG A 13 3.43 17.09 -4.43
N GLY A 14 3.25 16.94 -3.11
CA GLY A 14 3.06 15.63 -2.48
C GLY A 14 1.86 14.87 -3.05
N ASN A 15 0.71 15.53 -3.25
CA ASN A 15 -0.47 14.91 -3.86
C ASN A 15 -0.22 14.51 -5.33
N ALA A 16 0.45 15.36 -6.11
CA ALA A 16 0.81 15.03 -7.49
C ALA A 16 1.70 13.78 -7.56
N LEU A 17 2.69 13.67 -6.66
CA LEU A 17 3.53 12.48 -6.55
C LEU A 17 2.73 11.24 -6.13
N ALA A 18 1.78 11.38 -5.21
CA ALA A 18 0.92 10.27 -4.80
C ALA A 18 0.05 9.74 -5.96
N VAL A 19 -0.56 10.64 -6.74
CA VAL A 19 -1.34 10.28 -7.93
C VAL A 19 -0.44 9.62 -8.98
N GLN A 20 0.73 10.19 -9.25
CA GLN A 20 1.71 9.63 -10.19
C GLN A 20 2.12 8.21 -9.80
N PHE A 21 2.33 7.94 -8.51
CA PHE A 21 2.67 6.61 -8.01
C PHE A 21 1.58 5.58 -8.31
N VAL A 22 0.31 5.92 -8.10
CA VAL A 22 -0.82 5.01 -8.41
C VAL A 22 -0.88 4.72 -9.91
N THR A 23 -0.69 5.73 -10.76
CA THR A 23 -0.62 5.55 -12.22
C THR A 23 0.55 4.64 -12.60
N LEU A 24 1.69 4.79 -11.94
CA LEU A 24 2.91 4.00 -12.18
C LEU A 24 2.71 2.53 -11.84
N LEU A 25 2.02 2.22 -10.72
CA LEU A 25 1.68 0.84 -10.36
C LEU A 25 0.75 0.15 -11.37
N GLY A 26 -0.04 0.93 -12.13
CA GLY A 26 -0.85 0.42 -13.23
C GLY A 26 -0.10 0.28 -14.56
N GLY A 27 1.10 0.85 -14.66
CA GLY A 27 1.97 0.77 -15.83
C GLY A 27 2.85 -0.49 -15.81
N LYS A 28 3.57 -0.73 -16.91
CA LYS A 28 4.61 -1.77 -17.01
C LYS A 28 6.04 -1.21 -16.98
N ASP A 29 6.17 0.11 -16.86
CA ASP A 29 7.46 0.79 -16.93
C ASP A 29 8.08 0.93 -15.53
N VAL A 30 9.00 0.03 -15.22
CA VAL A 30 9.75 0.05 -13.96
C VAL A 30 10.73 1.22 -13.89
N SER A 31 11.22 1.73 -15.03
CA SER A 31 12.21 2.81 -15.05
C SER A 31 11.62 4.14 -14.56
N ALA A 32 10.30 4.30 -14.67
CA ALA A 32 9.59 5.43 -14.09
C ALA A 32 9.62 5.42 -12.55
N LEU A 33 9.79 4.25 -11.91
CA LEU A 33 9.78 4.11 -10.45
C LEU A 33 10.99 4.78 -9.81
N ASP A 34 12.16 4.59 -10.41
CA ASP A 34 13.42 5.15 -9.90
C ASP A 34 13.37 6.69 -9.94
N LYS A 35 12.87 7.25 -11.04
CA LYS A 35 12.67 8.71 -11.18
C LYS A 35 11.64 9.27 -10.20
N TRP A 36 10.61 8.48 -9.88
CA TRP A 36 9.61 8.87 -8.89
C TRP A 36 10.18 8.84 -7.48
N LEU A 37 11.01 7.84 -7.15
CA LEU A 37 11.66 7.72 -5.84
C LEU A 37 12.60 8.89 -5.54
N GLU A 38 13.37 9.33 -6.53
CA GLU A 38 14.22 10.53 -6.41
C GLU A 38 13.37 11.76 -6.04
N GLN A 39 12.26 11.99 -6.75
CA GLN A 39 11.39 13.15 -6.50
C GLN A 39 10.62 13.04 -5.17
N ALA A 40 10.24 11.83 -4.77
CA ALA A 40 9.50 11.57 -3.54
C ALA A 40 10.38 11.70 -2.29
N THR A 41 11.67 11.39 -2.40
CA THR A 41 12.64 11.53 -1.30
C THR A 41 12.78 12.99 -0.84
N ASP A 42 12.67 13.94 -1.75
CA ASP A 42 12.74 15.38 -1.47
C ASP A 42 11.37 16.04 -1.19
N SER A 43 10.36 15.23 -0.84
CA SER A 43 8.98 15.68 -0.60
C SER A 43 8.43 15.22 0.76
N GLU A 44 7.18 15.56 1.03
CA GLU A 44 6.40 15.11 2.17
C GLU A 44 6.22 13.57 2.19
N LEU A 45 6.46 12.90 1.04
CA LEU A 45 6.43 11.45 0.88
C LEU A 45 7.78 10.77 1.15
N SER A 46 8.80 11.47 1.65
CA SER A 46 10.14 10.93 1.90
C SER A 46 10.15 9.64 2.74
N SER A 47 9.36 9.59 3.81
CA SER A 47 9.23 8.38 4.66
C SER A 47 8.61 7.20 3.90
N PHE A 48 7.65 7.48 3.01
CA PHE A 48 7.01 6.49 2.16
C PHE A 48 7.98 6.00 1.08
N ALA A 49 8.72 6.90 0.42
CA ALA A 49 9.78 6.56 -0.53
C ALA A 49 10.87 5.68 0.13
N GLY A 50 11.25 5.98 1.37
CA GLY A 50 12.15 5.13 2.15
C GLY A 50 11.59 3.74 2.44
N GLY A 51 10.28 3.61 2.63
CA GLY A 51 9.59 2.32 2.72
C GLY A 51 9.64 1.53 1.42
N ILE A 52 9.24 2.17 0.31
CA ILE A 52 9.27 1.57 -1.03
C ILE A 52 10.68 1.14 -1.42
N THR A 53 11.70 1.92 -1.05
CA THR A 53 13.11 1.59 -1.34
C THR A 53 13.56 0.31 -0.64
N ARG A 54 13.10 0.06 0.60
CA ARG A 54 13.41 -1.19 1.32
C ARG A 54 12.79 -2.42 0.65
N ASP A 55 11.59 -2.25 0.08
CA ASP A 55 10.82 -3.32 -0.55
C ASP A 55 10.88 -3.25 -2.10
N ILE A 56 11.93 -2.65 -2.65
CA ILE A 56 11.99 -2.27 -4.07
C ILE A 56 11.78 -3.47 -5.01
N ASP A 57 12.35 -4.63 -4.69
CA ASP A 57 12.20 -5.83 -5.52
C ASP A 57 10.75 -6.33 -5.54
N ALA A 58 10.06 -6.26 -4.40
CA ALA A 58 8.65 -6.63 -4.32
C ALA A 58 7.76 -5.65 -5.11
N VAL A 59 8.06 -4.35 -5.05
CA VAL A 59 7.32 -3.31 -5.78
C VAL A 59 7.56 -3.45 -7.29
N ARG A 60 8.80 -3.66 -7.73
CA ARG A 60 9.13 -3.96 -9.13
C ARG A 60 8.46 -5.24 -9.60
N GLY A 61 8.41 -6.27 -8.76
CA GLY A 61 7.67 -7.50 -9.01
C GLY A 61 6.16 -7.24 -9.21
N GLY A 62 5.57 -6.38 -8.38
CA GLY A 62 4.16 -5.98 -8.49
C GLY A 62 3.81 -5.21 -9.76
N ILE A 63 4.75 -4.44 -10.32
CA ILE A 63 4.58 -3.70 -11.59
C ILE A 63 4.74 -4.64 -12.80
N THR A 64 5.74 -5.51 -12.76
CA THR A 64 6.10 -6.37 -13.91
C THR A 64 5.23 -7.60 -14.04
N THR A 65 4.66 -8.08 -12.93
CA THR A 65 3.98 -9.35 -12.85
C THR A 65 2.48 -9.17 -12.79
N ARG A 66 1.72 -10.08 -13.41
CA ARG A 66 0.24 -10.09 -13.32
C ARG A 66 -0.31 -10.56 -11.96
N TRP A 67 0.55 -11.06 -11.09
CA TRP A 67 0.17 -11.70 -9.84
C TRP A 67 0.07 -10.67 -8.73
N THR A 68 -1.05 -10.67 -8.01
CA THR A 68 -1.28 -9.77 -6.88
C THR A 68 -1.60 -10.56 -5.63
N THR A 69 -1.17 -10.07 -4.47
CA THR A 69 -1.53 -10.65 -3.16
C THR A 69 -2.95 -10.25 -2.73
N SER A 70 -3.65 -9.43 -3.53
CA SER A 70 -4.96 -8.85 -3.15
C SER A 70 -6.02 -9.90 -2.76
N PRO A 71 -6.20 -11.04 -3.48
CA PRO A 71 -7.15 -12.07 -3.07
C PRO A 71 -6.77 -12.73 -1.74
N VAL A 72 -5.47 -12.95 -1.52
CA VAL A 72 -4.93 -13.53 -0.29
C VAL A 72 -5.15 -12.59 0.89
N GLU A 73 -4.86 -11.30 0.72
CA GLU A 73 -5.13 -10.27 1.73
C GLU A 73 -6.62 -10.15 2.07
N GLY A 74 -7.50 -10.34 1.08
CA GLY A 74 -8.94 -10.42 1.29
C GLY A 74 -9.32 -11.58 2.22
N GLN A 75 -8.78 -12.77 1.98
CA GLN A 75 -9.03 -13.94 2.85
C GLN A 75 -8.45 -13.74 4.26
N ILE A 76 -7.24 -13.19 4.37
CA ILE A 76 -6.62 -12.85 5.65
C ILE A 76 -7.51 -11.86 6.42
N SER A 77 -8.01 -10.83 5.74
CA SER A 77 -8.91 -9.83 6.31
C SER A 77 -10.25 -10.43 6.77
N ARG A 78 -10.82 -11.35 5.99
CA ARG A 78 -12.03 -12.10 6.37
C ARG A 78 -11.81 -12.91 7.65
N VAL A 79 -10.74 -13.68 7.72
CA VAL A 79 -10.39 -14.49 8.91
C VAL A 79 -10.16 -13.57 10.12
N LYS A 80 -9.43 -12.47 9.93
CA LYS A 80 -9.19 -11.41 10.93
C LYS A 80 -10.49 -10.78 11.43
N ALA A 81 -11.48 -10.58 10.57
CA ALA A 81 -12.79 -10.03 10.92
C ALA A 81 -13.60 -11.02 11.76
N ILE A 82 -13.68 -12.29 11.34
CA ILE A 82 -14.38 -13.35 12.09
C ILE A 82 -13.77 -13.49 13.50
N LYS A 83 -12.44 -13.51 13.61
CA LYS A 83 -11.75 -13.54 14.91
C LYS A 83 -12.08 -12.32 15.78
N ARG A 84 -12.18 -11.12 15.18
CA ARG A 84 -12.52 -9.87 15.88
C ARG A 84 -13.98 -9.81 16.36
N GLN A 85 -14.94 -10.34 15.58
CA GLN A 85 -16.35 -10.46 16.01
C GLN A 85 -16.50 -11.29 17.29
N MET A 86 -15.52 -12.14 17.59
CA MET A 86 -15.48 -12.98 18.78
C MET A 86 -14.67 -12.36 19.92
N TYR A 87 -14.15 -11.15 19.74
CA TYR A 87 -13.31 -10.44 20.71
C TYR A 87 -12.14 -11.29 21.23
N GLY A 88 -11.54 -12.11 20.36
CA GLY A 88 -10.42 -12.97 20.73
C GLY A 88 -10.76 -14.19 21.60
N ARG A 89 -12.06 -14.44 21.89
CA ARG A 89 -12.52 -15.55 22.75
C ARG A 89 -12.63 -16.90 22.00
N ALA A 90 -12.23 -16.94 20.74
CA ALA A 90 -12.28 -18.14 19.91
C ALA A 90 -11.03 -19.00 20.12
N ASN A 91 -11.20 -20.25 20.56
CA ASN A 91 -10.17 -21.26 20.38
C ASN A 91 -10.05 -21.65 18.89
N TYR A 92 -8.97 -22.34 18.51
CA TYR A 92 -8.71 -22.70 17.11
C TYR A 92 -9.87 -23.48 16.47
N GLN A 93 -10.47 -24.44 17.19
CA GLN A 93 -11.55 -25.27 16.65
C GLN A 93 -12.79 -24.44 16.31
N LEU A 94 -13.18 -23.54 17.22
CA LEU A 94 -14.33 -22.66 17.02
C LEU A 94 -14.08 -21.64 15.91
N LEU A 95 -12.87 -21.08 15.82
CA LEU A 95 -12.50 -20.18 14.73
C LEU A 95 -12.55 -20.90 13.37
N ARG A 96 -12.01 -22.13 13.30
CA ARG A 96 -12.04 -22.96 12.10
C ARG A 96 -13.47 -23.23 11.65
N GLN A 97 -14.36 -23.64 12.56
CA GLN A 97 -15.76 -23.89 12.24
C GLN A 97 -16.45 -22.63 11.69
N ARG A 98 -16.25 -21.46 12.32
CA ARG A 98 -16.86 -20.22 11.82
C ARG A 98 -16.31 -19.75 10.48
N VAL A 99 -15.01 -19.96 10.21
CA VAL A 99 -14.40 -19.62 8.92
C VAL A 99 -14.96 -20.50 7.79
N LEU A 100 -15.18 -21.80 8.07
CA LEU A 100 -15.75 -22.76 7.12
C LEU A 100 -17.25 -22.55 6.88
N LEU A 101 -18.01 -22.17 7.91
CA LEU A 101 -19.45 -21.88 7.79
C LEU A 101 -19.76 -20.52 7.16
N ALA A 102 -18.79 -19.60 7.14
CA ALA A 102 -18.90 -18.29 6.52
C ALA A 102 -18.29 -18.23 5.11
N ALA A 103 -17.99 -19.39 4.51
CA ALA A 103 -17.52 -19.55 3.13
C ALA A 103 -18.69 -20.01 2.26
#